data_AF-A0AAW5KG38-F1
#
_entry.id   AF-A0AAW5KG38-F1
#
_cell.length_a   1.000
_cell.length_b   1.000
_cell.length_c   1.000
_cell.angle_alpha   90.00
_cell.angle_beta   90.00
_cell.angle_gamma   90.00
#
_symmetry.space_group_name_H-M   'P 1'
#
loop_
_entity.id
_entity.type
_entity.pdbx_description
1 polymer ?
#
loop_
_entity_poly.entity_id
_entity_poly.type
_entity_poly.pdbx_seq_one_letter_code
_entity_poly.pdbx_strand_id
1 'polypeptide(L)'
;MGKVKMSKKLLSLALCAAMAISMGSVTAFAAEATVSTADELTSAVQSGGTVKLGADIEQSVVVPAGVAVTLDLNGKTLTAKDKDAICVSAGATLEVIDSVGGGKVQAAVKGYAAVFNSGKTTLSGGYYTRSANQWYTICNHGEMAINKGVTVKTTVDTVSSLIENGYSSYAAARPNERNNYVEGANSASPTLTINGGSFTSAGYNPVKNDEGGVLNIYDGTFSCPTYEGAVVQNWNIANIYGGTFTASGDVACVVSNGSWGDHAKGQLAIEGGTFVVDDQAANAKLFSNGQGSGTGGSVAIKGGDYTGEFDSALMDAYYDTSISAGTFTSPDAADYAVQSAVAASLNSTGKTYIGTAAEINETLNEKAAKGDKVTVLCGDVDLTGLDQVAVTNTGSGNVTVNDVPVADTPVTTHGAVTAVAEKAPTCTEDGNIAYWYCADCGKYFGDKELTKEIAQADTVVKATGHSAGAEWVSDGSQHWHACTVCGEKVEEAEHTFKWVIEKEATATEKGSKYEACAVCGFKKAAVEIPATGEADADGEKSDTAQTGDFGGMGLWVALLLVSTAGLTGAALCGKKRKYNK
;
A
#
# COMPACT_ATOMS: atom_id res chain seq x y z
N MET A 1 9.69 26.19 -9.30
CA MET A 1 8.92 26.08 -8.04
C MET A 1 8.59 24.61 -7.83
N GLY A 2 9.48 23.88 -7.14
CA GLY A 2 9.27 22.46 -6.83
C GLY A 2 8.38 22.33 -5.60
N LYS A 3 7.22 21.67 -5.74
CA LYS A 3 6.37 21.30 -4.61
C LYS A 3 7.01 20.08 -3.94
N VAL A 4 7.59 20.29 -2.76
CA VAL A 4 8.02 19.20 -1.88
C VAL A 4 6.76 18.47 -1.41
N LYS A 5 6.64 17.19 -1.77
CA LYS A 5 5.57 16.29 -1.33
C LYS A 5 5.92 15.84 0.09
N MET A 6 5.42 16.56 1.10
CA MET A 6 5.49 16.09 2.49
C MET A 6 4.47 14.95 2.67
N SER A 7 4.93 13.80 3.16
CA SER A 7 4.09 12.63 3.42
C SER A 7 3.14 12.91 4.60
N LYS A 8 1.91 12.39 4.53
CA LYS A 8 0.87 12.53 5.58
C LYS A 8 1.36 12.12 6.98
N LYS A 9 2.37 11.23 7.07
CA LYS A 9 3.03 10.82 8.34
C LYS A 9 3.73 11.97 9.09
N LEU A 10 4.08 13.08 8.43
CA LEU A 10 4.70 14.24 9.07
C LEU A 10 3.70 15.27 9.62
N LEU A 11 2.43 15.23 9.20
CA LEU A 11 1.42 16.19 9.65
C LEU A 11 0.84 15.82 11.03
N SER A 12 0.76 14.52 11.36
CA SER A 12 0.39 14.06 12.71
C SER A 12 1.50 14.32 13.73
N LEU A 13 2.78 14.19 13.33
CA LEU A 13 3.92 14.51 14.19
C LEU A 13 4.04 16.02 14.50
N ALA A 14 3.65 16.89 13.57
CA ALA A 14 3.69 18.34 13.75
C ALA A 14 2.59 18.86 14.71
N LEU A 15 1.45 18.15 14.81
CA LEU A 15 0.39 18.49 15.76
C LEU A 15 0.73 18.05 17.20
N CYS A 16 1.39 16.90 17.36
CA CYS A 16 1.96 16.47 18.66
C CYS A 16 3.03 17.44 19.19
N ALA A 17 3.79 18.09 18.31
CA ALA A 17 4.79 19.08 18.73
C ALA A 17 4.18 20.45 19.05
N ALA A 18 3.05 20.83 18.45
CA ALA A 18 2.44 22.16 18.67
C ALA A 18 1.61 22.24 19.96
N MET A 19 1.04 21.14 20.46
CA MET A 19 0.32 21.11 21.75
C MET A 19 1.24 20.83 22.95
N ALA A 20 2.42 20.25 22.73
CA ALA A 20 3.41 20.00 23.78
C ALA A 20 4.29 21.24 24.13
N ILE A 21 4.16 22.36 23.41
CA ILE A 21 5.03 23.55 23.60
C ILE A 21 4.32 24.71 24.34
N SER A 22 3.03 24.61 24.69
CA SER A 22 2.32 25.72 25.35
C SER A 22 2.29 25.71 26.88
N MET A 23 2.81 24.68 27.57
CA MET A 23 2.65 24.54 29.03
C MET A 23 3.84 25.02 29.89
N GLY A 24 4.86 25.64 29.31
CA GLY A 24 5.84 26.38 30.10
C GLY A 24 5.25 27.69 30.59
N SER A 25 4.40 27.67 31.64
CA SER A 25 4.15 28.88 32.40
C SER A 25 5.50 29.39 32.90
N VAL A 26 5.91 30.55 32.42
CA VAL A 26 7.12 31.25 32.85
C VAL A 26 6.91 31.67 34.30
N THR A 27 7.13 30.74 35.23
CA THR A 27 7.25 31.09 36.64
C THR A 27 8.61 31.75 36.81
N ALA A 28 8.57 33.02 37.21
CA ALA A 28 9.74 33.72 37.72
C ALA A 28 10.45 32.79 38.72
N PHE A 29 11.78 32.70 38.62
CA PHE A 29 12.65 31.89 39.49
C PHE A 29 12.36 32.18 40.97
N ALA A 30 11.38 31.49 41.54
CA ALA A 30 11.26 31.32 42.98
C ALA A 30 12.47 30.49 43.41
N ALA A 31 13.10 30.84 44.53
CA ALA A 31 14.23 30.09 45.04
C ALA A 31 13.84 28.62 45.24
N GLU A 32 14.63 27.70 44.67
CA GLU A 32 14.43 26.25 44.85
C GLU A 32 14.62 25.89 46.33
N ALA A 33 13.57 25.39 46.97
CA ALA A 33 13.62 24.93 48.35
C ALA A 33 13.94 23.42 48.37
N THR A 34 15.15 23.05 48.82
CA THR A 34 15.46 21.64 49.10
C THR A 34 14.96 21.28 50.49
N VAL A 35 14.08 20.28 50.60
CA VAL A 35 13.43 19.85 51.83
C VAL A 35 13.82 18.42 52.19
N SER A 36 14.11 18.15 53.45
CA SER A 36 14.52 16.81 53.92
C SER A 36 13.61 16.26 55.03
N THR A 37 12.64 17.05 55.49
CA THR A 37 11.68 16.66 56.54
C THR A 37 10.24 16.92 56.12
N ALA A 38 9.30 16.26 56.81
CA ALA A 38 7.87 16.41 56.57
C ALA A 38 7.36 17.85 56.78
N ASP A 39 7.84 18.54 57.81
CA ASP A 39 7.45 19.91 58.15
C ASP A 39 7.98 20.92 57.12
N GLU A 40 9.23 20.74 56.67
CA GLU A 40 9.82 21.54 55.60
C GLU A 40 9.05 21.38 54.29
N LEU A 41 8.73 20.13 53.91
CA LEU A 41 7.96 19.84 52.71
C LEU A 41 6.58 20.50 52.77
N THR A 42 5.87 20.35 53.89
CA THR A 42 4.53 20.92 54.07
C THR A 42 4.56 22.45 53.95
N SER A 43 5.52 23.09 54.61
CA SER A 43 5.66 24.56 54.61
C SER A 43 6.05 25.09 53.23
N ALA A 44 6.96 24.41 52.54
CA ALA A 44 7.41 24.79 51.20
C ALA A 44 6.28 24.66 50.17
N VAL A 45 5.51 23.57 50.21
CA VAL A 45 4.35 23.37 49.33
C VAL A 45 3.27 24.42 49.55
N GLN A 46 2.96 24.77 50.81
CA GLN A 46 1.99 25.83 51.11
C GLN A 46 2.43 27.20 50.61
N SER A 47 3.73 27.44 50.53
CA SER A 47 4.30 28.70 50.04
C SER A 47 4.33 28.80 48.51
N GLY A 48 4.27 27.67 47.81
CA GLY A 48 4.41 27.61 46.35
C GLY A 48 5.85 27.64 45.85
N GLY A 49 6.02 27.62 44.53
CA GLY A 49 7.34 27.63 43.87
C GLY A 49 7.93 26.24 43.67
N THR A 50 9.25 26.17 43.49
CA THR A 50 9.96 24.91 43.24
C THR A 50 10.42 24.28 44.55
N VAL A 51 9.95 23.07 44.83
CA VAL A 51 10.26 22.28 46.01
C VAL A 51 10.97 21.00 45.59
N LYS A 52 12.17 20.76 46.11
CA LYS A 52 13.00 19.61 45.76
C LYS A 52 13.19 18.68 46.94
N LEU A 53 12.95 17.38 46.75
CA LEU A 53 13.18 16.40 47.80
C LEU A 53 14.69 16.14 48.00
N GLY A 54 15.19 16.41 49.21
CA GLY A 54 16.54 16.10 49.66
C GLY A 54 16.68 14.69 50.27
N ALA A 55 15.58 14.13 50.75
CA ALA A 55 15.51 12.81 51.36
C ALA A 55 14.20 12.08 50.96
N ASP A 56 14.11 10.79 51.26
CA ASP A 56 12.83 10.10 51.26
C ASP A 56 11.98 10.66 52.41
N ILE A 57 10.74 11.02 52.13
CA ILE A 57 9.84 11.69 53.09
C ILE A 57 8.55 10.88 53.23
N GLU A 58 8.17 10.63 54.48
CA GLU A 58 6.88 10.03 54.81
C GLU A 58 5.91 11.14 55.22
N GLN A 59 5.15 11.68 54.27
CA GLN A 59 4.21 12.78 54.50
C GLN A 59 3.11 12.79 53.43
N SER A 60 1.91 13.21 53.82
CA SER A 60 0.84 13.60 52.88
C SER A 60 0.93 15.10 52.59
N VAL A 61 0.83 15.45 51.32
CA VAL A 61 0.99 16.83 50.84
C VAL A 61 -0.33 17.34 50.29
N VAL A 62 -0.72 18.56 50.68
CA VAL A 62 -1.89 19.27 50.14
C VAL A 62 -1.43 20.55 49.47
N VAL A 63 -1.69 20.70 48.17
CA VAL A 63 -1.48 21.96 47.43
C VAL A 63 -2.76 22.77 47.50
N PRO A 64 -2.79 23.89 48.26
CA PRO A 64 -4.02 24.64 48.50
C PRO A 64 -4.42 25.49 47.28
N ALA A 65 -5.69 25.88 47.23
CA ALA A 65 -6.23 26.75 46.19
C ALA A 65 -5.40 28.06 46.06
N GLY A 66 -5.14 28.49 44.82
CA GLY A 66 -4.37 29.70 44.54
C GLY A 66 -2.85 29.54 44.63
N VAL A 67 -2.35 28.33 44.95
CA VAL A 67 -0.91 28.04 45.02
C VAL A 67 -0.48 27.21 43.81
N ALA A 68 0.71 27.53 43.28
CA ALA A 68 1.38 26.81 42.22
C ALA A 68 2.70 26.21 42.73
N VAL A 69 2.90 24.91 42.54
CA VAL A 69 4.09 24.16 43.01
C VAL A 69 4.69 23.35 41.88
N THR A 70 6.01 23.40 41.75
CA THR A 70 6.79 22.38 41.03
C THR A 70 7.50 21.51 42.06
N LEU A 71 7.09 20.24 42.20
CA LEU A 71 7.70 19.27 43.09
C LEU A 71 8.70 18.42 42.30
N ASP A 72 9.99 18.61 42.57
CA ASP A 72 11.06 17.74 42.06
C ASP A 72 11.30 16.58 43.02
N LEU A 73 10.98 15.37 42.56
CA LEU A 73 11.21 14.13 43.30
C LEU A 73 12.71 13.86 43.48
N ASN A 74 13.58 14.33 42.56
CA ASN A 74 15.04 14.21 42.69
C ASN A 74 15.52 12.79 43.04
N GLY A 75 14.91 11.76 42.45
CA GLY A 75 15.20 10.36 42.74
C GLY A 75 14.79 9.87 44.13
N LYS A 76 13.97 10.64 44.87
CA LYS A 76 13.49 10.33 46.23
C LYS A 76 12.05 9.83 46.23
N THR A 77 11.68 9.19 47.34
CA THR A 77 10.35 8.65 47.57
C THR A 77 9.54 9.55 48.51
N LEU A 78 8.34 9.95 48.07
CA LEU A 78 7.28 10.52 48.90
C LEU A 78 6.24 9.44 49.21
N THR A 79 6.06 9.12 50.49
CA THR A 79 5.08 8.11 50.94
C THR A 79 4.07 8.70 51.91
N ALA A 80 2.77 8.58 51.64
CA ALA A 80 1.73 8.83 52.65
C ALA A 80 1.29 7.53 53.32
N LYS A 81 1.28 7.53 54.66
CA LYS A 81 0.96 6.35 55.47
C LYS A 81 -0.53 6.12 55.68
N ASP A 82 -1.35 7.16 55.65
CA ASP A 82 -2.76 7.10 56.07
C ASP A 82 -3.69 7.98 55.23
N LYS A 83 -3.18 8.58 54.14
CA LYS A 83 -3.87 9.55 53.27
C LYS A 83 -3.39 9.45 51.81
N ASP A 84 -3.93 10.29 50.93
CA ASP A 84 -3.33 10.49 49.60
C ASP A 84 -1.91 11.05 49.76
N ALA A 85 -0.98 10.63 48.90
CA ALA A 85 0.37 11.16 48.94
C ALA A 85 0.40 12.63 48.53
N ILE A 86 -0.31 12.96 47.46
CA ILE A 86 -0.50 14.34 47.01
C ILE A 86 -1.99 14.59 46.76
N CYS A 87 -2.53 15.63 47.39
CA CYS A 87 -3.85 16.17 47.15
C CYS A 87 -3.72 17.57 46.54
N VAL A 88 -4.37 17.81 45.40
CA VAL A 88 -4.34 19.10 44.69
C VAL A 88 -5.74 19.69 44.72
N SER A 89 -5.94 20.76 45.49
CA SER A 89 -7.25 21.40 45.63
C SER A 89 -7.70 22.10 44.34
N ALA A 90 -9.00 22.29 44.16
CA ALA A 90 -9.52 23.14 43.09
C ALA A 90 -8.88 24.54 43.12
N GLY A 91 -8.46 25.03 41.95
CA GLY A 91 -7.74 26.30 41.82
C GLY A 91 -6.24 26.23 42.18
N ALA A 92 -5.70 25.08 42.56
CA ALA A 92 -4.26 24.86 42.73
C ALA A 92 -3.61 24.38 41.42
N THR A 93 -2.29 24.58 41.29
CA THR A 93 -1.49 24.03 40.19
C THR A 93 -0.31 23.23 40.73
N LEU A 94 -0.12 22.03 40.21
CA LEU A 94 1.01 21.15 40.54
C LEU A 94 1.73 20.71 39.27
N GLU A 95 3.05 20.78 39.27
CA GLU A 95 3.91 20.03 38.36
C GLU A 95 4.78 19.08 39.18
N VAL A 96 4.82 17.81 38.83
CA VAL A 96 5.76 16.84 39.42
C VAL A 96 6.80 16.47 38.39
N ILE A 97 8.07 16.72 38.72
CA ILE A 97 9.22 16.34 37.91
C ILE A 97 10.08 15.34 38.68
N ASP A 98 10.94 14.61 37.99
CA ASP A 98 11.97 13.78 38.61
C ASP A 98 13.30 14.03 37.90
N SER A 99 14.06 15.01 38.42
CA SER A 99 15.26 15.51 37.75
C SER A 99 16.42 14.50 37.72
N VAL A 100 16.40 13.48 38.60
CA VAL A 100 17.44 12.46 38.73
C VAL A 100 16.99 11.09 38.24
N GLY A 101 15.69 10.80 38.31
CA GLY A 101 15.14 9.48 37.95
C GLY A 101 15.03 8.55 39.17
N GLY A 102 14.04 7.67 39.12
CA GLY A 102 13.76 6.70 40.20
C GLY A 102 12.93 7.26 41.35
N GLY A 103 12.56 8.55 41.28
CA GLY A 103 11.68 9.20 42.22
C GLY A 103 10.30 8.54 42.24
N LYS A 104 9.68 8.51 43.42
CA LYS A 104 8.47 7.72 43.66
C LYS A 104 7.44 8.48 44.48
N VAL A 105 6.17 8.35 44.11
CA VAL A 105 5.03 8.82 44.92
C VAL A 105 4.16 7.61 45.24
N GLN A 106 3.91 7.37 46.54
CA GLN A 106 3.21 6.19 47.02
C GLN A 106 2.17 6.50 48.09
N ALA A 107 0.95 5.97 47.90
CA ALA A 107 -0.02 5.82 48.98
C ALA A 107 0.12 4.42 49.62
N ALA A 108 0.24 4.37 50.95
CA ALA A 108 0.50 3.11 51.66
C ALA A 108 -0.75 2.38 52.17
N VAL A 109 -1.92 3.02 52.09
CA VAL A 109 -3.19 2.55 52.66
C VAL A 109 -4.32 2.50 51.64
N LYS A 110 -5.28 1.63 51.90
CA LYS A 110 -6.49 1.49 51.08
C LYS A 110 -7.31 2.79 51.07
N GLY A 111 -7.94 3.09 49.93
CA GLY A 111 -8.82 4.27 49.82
C GLY A 111 -8.14 5.57 49.40
N TYR A 112 -6.83 5.52 49.15
CA TYR A 112 -6.02 6.71 48.89
C TYR A 112 -5.14 6.56 47.66
N ALA A 113 -4.93 7.68 46.97
CA ALA A 113 -4.18 7.75 45.72
C ALA A 113 -2.76 8.28 45.94
N ALA A 114 -1.84 7.91 45.05
CA ALA A 114 -0.58 8.64 44.93
C ALA A 114 -0.84 10.11 44.58
N VAL A 115 -1.82 10.36 43.72
CA VAL A 115 -2.28 11.71 43.37
C VAL A 115 -3.82 11.75 43.33
N PHE A 116 -4.41 12.60 44.16
CA PHE A 116 -5.81 13.01 44.09
C PHE A 116 -5.88 14.45 43.58
N ASN A 117 -6.35 14.66 42.36
CA ASN A 117 -6.34 15.97 41.70
C ASN A 117 -7.74 16.53 41.51
N SER A 118 -8.02 17.68 42.11
CA SER A 118 -9.18 18.53 41.80
C SER A 118 -8.77 19.86 41.15
N GLY A 119 -7.47 20.16 41.09
CA GLY A 119 -6.90 21.35 40.43
C GLY A 119 -6.30 21.03 39.06
N LYS A 120 -5.17 21.67 38.75
CA LYS A 120 -4.40 21.43 37.53
C LYS A 120 -3.09 20.72 37.86
N THR A 121 -2.86 19.52 37.32
CA THR A 121 -1.67 18.72 37.61
C THR A 121 -0.94 18.30 36.33
N THR A 122 0.39 18.44 36.29
CA THR A 122 1.26 17.87 35.24
C THR A 122 2.25 16.91 35.85
N LEU A 123 2.34 15.69 35.33
CA LEU A 123 3.33 14.68 35.75
C LEU A 123 4.36 14.50 34.62
N SER A 124 5.63 14.81 34.90
CA SER A 124 6.73 14.83 33.92
C SER A 124 7.90 13.91 34.30
N GLY A 125 7.64 12.89 35.11
CA GLY A 125 8.62 11.90 35.54
C GLY A 125 8.18 11.16 36.80
N GLY A 126 8.97 10.17 37.20
CA GLY A 126 8.76 9.41 38.42
C GLY A 126 7.82 8.20 38.29
N TYR A 127 7.74 7.47 39.39
CA TYR A 127 6.96 6.25 39.56
C TYR A 127 5.81 6.47 40.53
N TYR A 128 4.58 6.20 40.10
CA TYR A 128 3.37 6.40 40.91
C TYR A 128 2.74 5.04 41.21
N THR A 129 2.48 4.78 42.49
CA THR A 129 2.01 3.47 42.93
C THR A 129 1.19 3.52 44.21
N ARG A 130 0.63 2.38 44.59
CA ARG A 130 -0.02 2.12 45.88
C ARG A 130 0.43 0.77 46.42
N SER A 131 0.53 0.63 47.74
CA SER A 131 0.92 -0.65 48.37
C SER A 131 -0.23 -1.41 49.05
N ALA A 132 -1.44 -0.86 49.04
CA ALA A 132 -2.64 -1.52 49.55
C ALA A 132 -3.60 -1.86 48.40
N ASN A 133 -4.37 -2.93 48.56
CA ASN A 133 -5.49 -3.22 47.65
C ASN A 133 -6.61 -2.21 47.88
N GLN A 134 -7.36 -1.87 46.82
CA GLN A 134 -8.55 -1.00 46.82
C GLN A 134 -8.29 0.52 46.65
N TRP A 135 -9.03 1.12 45.70
CA TRP A 135 -8.97 2.51 45.18
C TRP A 135 -7.88 2.76 44.13
N TYR A 136 -8.01 3.83 43.34
CA TYR A 136 -7.13 4.25 42.23
C TYR A 136 -5.72 4.69 42.69
N THR A 137 -4.72 4.50 41.82
CA THR A 137 -3.36 5.02 42.03
C THR A 137 -3.30 6.51 41.73
N ILE A 138 -4.02 6.93 40.69
CA ILE A 138 -4.25 8.34 40.36
C ILE A 138 -5.76 8.52 40.21
N CYS A 139 -6.29 9.57 40.83
CA CYS A 139 -7.68 9.97 40.72
C CYS A 139 -7.73 11.43 40.24
N ASN A 140 -8.30 11.65 39.06
CA ASN A 140 -8.37 12.96 38.42
C ASN A 140 -9.82 13.45 38.31
N HIS A 141 -10.15 14.42 39.14
CA HIS A 141 -11.38 15.22 39.11
C HIS A 141 -11.12 16.68 38.67
N GLY A 142 -9.93 16.97 38.16
CA GLY A 142 -9.50 18.28 37.67
C GLY A 142 -8.97 18.20 36.23
N GLU A 143 -7.97 19.01 35.93
CA GLU A 143 -7.19 18.94 34.69
C GLU A 143 -5.86 18.23 34.97
N MET A 144 -5.54 17.18 34.22
CA MET A 144 -4.28 16.46 34.36
C MET A 144 -3.61 16.20 33.02
N ALA A 145 -2.29 16.43 32.97
CA ALA A 145 -1.42 15.99 31.90
C ALA A 145 -0.38 14.98 32.44
N ILE A 146 -0.23 13.83 31.77
CA ILE A 146 0.80 12.83 32.05
C ILE A 146 1.73 12.76 30.86
N ASN A 147 3.00 13.11 31.07
CA ASN A 147 4.01 13.14 30.03
C ASN A 147 4.85 11.87 29.98
N LYS A 148 5.54 11.70 28.85
CA LYS A 148 6.51 10.63 28.66
C LYS A 148 7.55 10.63 29.80
N GLY A 149 7.92 9.43 30.25
CA GLY A 149 8.83 9.24 31.39
C GLY A 149 8.12 8.94 32.71
N VAL A 150 6.80 9.16 32.79
CA VAL A 150 5.98 8.71 33.91
C VAL A 150 5.71 7.21 33.82
N THR A 151 5.81 6.53 34.95
CA THR A 151 5.34 5.13 35.11
C THR A 151 4.26 5.07 36.19
N VAL A 152 3.12 4.47 35.86
CA VAL A 152 2.05 4.18 36.82
C VAL A 152 1.85 2.67 36.86
N LYS A 153 2.09 2.06 38.02
CA LYS A 153 2.05 0.60 38.16
C LYS A 153 1.69 0.19 39.58
N THR A 154 1.03 -0.96 39.69
CA THR A 154 0.74 -1.67 40.94
C THR A 154 1.30 -3.09 40.86
N THR A 155 1.74 -3.65 42.00
CA THR A 155 2.17 -5.05 42.15
C THR A 155 1.27 -5.84 43.10
N VAL A 156 0.23 -5.21 43.64
CA VAL A 156 -0.76 -5.85 44.51
C VAL A 156 -2.00 -6.19 43.70
N ASP A 157 -2.57 -7.38 43.96
CA ASP A 157 -3.86 -7.82 43.42
C ASP A 157 -4.92 -6.78 43.77
N THR A 158 -5.51 -6.15 42.76
CA THR A 158 -6.37 -4.98 42.96
C THR A 158 -7.69 -5.10 42.21
N VAL A 159 -8.78 -4.97 42.96
CA VAL A 159 -10.13 -4.73 42.44
C VAL A 159 -10.35 -3.27 42.03
N SER A 160 -9.33 -2.55 41.56
CA SER A 160 -9.46 -1.13 41.17
C SER A 160 -8.49 -0.76 40.04
N SER A 161 -8.93 0.12 39.14
CA SER A 161 -8.12 0.67 38.05
C SER A 161 -6.89 1.43 38.56
N LEU A 162 -5.90 1.62 37.69
CA LEU A 162 -4.73 2.44 37.98
C LEU A 162 -5.09 3.92 38.02
N ILE A 163 -5.69 4.41 36.94
CA ILE A 163 -6.06 5.81 36.77
C ILE A 163 -7.56 5.94 36.60
N GLU A 164 -8.17 6.80 37.40
CA GLU A 164 -9.50 7.34 37.16
C GLU A 164 -9.40 8.76 36.59
N ASN A 165 -10.18 9.02 35.55
CA ASN A 165 -10.58 10.36 35.14
C ASN A 165 -12.10 10.46 35.12
N GLY A 166 -12.69 11.54 35.64
CA GLY A 166 -14.15 11.67 35.73
C GLY A 166 -14.69 11.13 37.05
N TYR A 167 -15.99 10.81 37.08
CA TYR A 167 -16.69 10.44 38.31
C TYR A 167 -17.39 9.09 38.19
N SER A 168 -17.19 8.21 39.18
CA SER A 168 -17.94 6.95 39.30
C SER A 168 -19.47 7.13 39.23
N SER A 169 -19.96 8.31 39.64
CA SER A 169 -21.31 8.77 39.42
C SER A 169 -21.26 10.30 39.45
N TYR A 170 -21.66 10.95 38.35
CA TYR A 170 -21.58 12.40 38.21
C TYR A 170 -22.44 13.11 39.26
N ALA A 171 -23.68 12.66 39.42
CA ALA A 171 -24.65 13.22 40.35
C ALA A 171 -25.11 12.16 41.37
N ALA A 172 -25.13 12.53 42.65
CA ALA A 172 -25.66 11.70 43.72
C ALA A 172 -26.54 12.51 44.67
N ALA A 173 -27.47 11.84 45.37
CA ALA A 173 -28.35 12.48 46.35
C ALA A 173 -27.59 13.13 47.52
N ARG A 174 -26.38 12.64 47.81
CA ARG A 174 -25.44 13.19 48.79
C ARG A 174 -24.04 13.20 48.16
N PRO A 175 -23.74 14.22 47.35
CA PRO A 175 -22.50 14.23 46.57
C PRO A 175 -21.28 14.43 47.48
N ASN A 176 -20.18 13.80 47.13
CA ASN A 176 -18.88 14.02 47.76
C ASN A 176 -17.81 14.16 46.67
N GLU A 177 -16.84 15.05 46.89
CA GLU A 177 -15.80 15.41 45.91
C GLU A 177 -14.90 14.24 45.48
N ARG A 178 -14.90 13.15 46.27
CA ARG A 178 -14.13 11.94 46.01
C ARG A 178 -14.80 10.95 45.06
N ASN A 179 -16.07 11.13 44.74
CA ASN A 179 -16.79 10.21 43.84
C ASN A 179 -17.73 10.92 42.87
N ASN A 180 -18.07 12.19 43.12
CA ASN A 180 -19.10 12.95 42.41
C ASN A 180 -18.62 14.35 42.03
N TYR A 181 -19.28 14.94 41.04
CA TYR A 181 -19.16 16.37 40.77
C TYR A 181 -19.75 17.18 41.92
N VAL A 182 -18.99 18.14 42.42
CA VAL A 182 -19.39 19.12 43.44
C VAL A 182 -18.90 20.49 42.97
N GLU A 183 -19.85 21.37 42.65
CA GLU A 183 -19.55 22.71 42.14
C GLU A 183 -18.59 23.47 43.06
N GLY A 184 -17.52 24.02 42.47
CA GLY A 184 -16.48 24.75 43.18
C GLY A 184 -15.43 23.89 43.88
N ALA A 185 -15.68 22.59 44.09
CA ALA A 185 -14.71 21.67 44.71
C ALA A 185 -13.93 20.86 43.67
N ASN A 186 -14.53 20.57 42.51
CA ASN A 186 -13.89 19.84 41.41
C ASN A 186 -14.47 20.24 40.04
N SER A 187 -13.91 19.68 38.96
CA SER A 187 -14.24 20.09 37.59
C SER A 187 -15.56 19.48 37.12
N ALA A 188 -16.42 20.27 36.47
CA ALA A 188 -17.60 19.74 35.78
C ALA A 188 -17.24 18.84 34.59
N SER A 189 -16.01 18.93 34.08
CA SER A 189 -15.50 18.03 33.05
C SER A 189 -14.02 17.72 33.30
N PRO A 190 -13.71 16.74 34.16
CA PRO A 190 -12.34 16.34 34.43
C PRO A 190 -11.66 15.91 33.13
N THR A 191 -10.48 16.48 32.86
CA THR A 191 -9.75 16.23 31.62
C THR A 191 -8.44 15.55 31.94
N LEU A 192 -8.19 14.39 31.34
CA LEU A 192 -6.93 13.67 31.40
C LEU A 192 -6.30 13.64 30.01
N THR A 193 -5.10 14.19 29.89
CA THR A 193 -4.27 14.13 28.69
C THR A 193 -3.04 13.27 28.95
N ILE A 194 -2.86 12.20 28.18
CA ILE A 194 -1.70 11.32 28.25
C ILE A 194 -0.85 11.54 27.00
N ASN A 195 0.30 12.18 27.15
CA ASN A 195 1.27 12.44 26.09
C ASN A 195 2.30 11.30 25.93
N GLY A 196 2.25 10.30 26.81
CA GLY A 196 3.18 9.17 26.87
C GLY A 196 3.28 8.60 28.28
N GLY A 197 4.06 7.53 28.44
CA GLY A 197 4.28 6.87 29.74
C GLY A 197 4.06 5.36 29.68
N SER A 198 4.23 4.70 30.82
CA SER A 198 4.01 3.27 30.97
C SER A 198 2.95 2.99 32.03
N PHE A 199 1.91 2.25 31.65
CA PHE A 199 0.72 1.98 32.46
C PHE A 199 0.46 0.48 32.51
N THR A 200 0.95 -0.17 33.56
CA THR A 200 0.79 -1.62 33.75
C THR A 200 -0.05 -1.89 34.98
N SER A 201 -1.30 -2.26 34.76
CA SER A 201 -2.22 -2.61 35.85
C SER A 201 -1.98 -4.06 36.28
N ALA A 202 -2.05 -4.33 37.59
CA ALA A 202 -2.20 -5.69 38.13
C ALA A 202 -3.63 -5.94 38.64
N GLY A 203 -4.56 -5.03 38.32
CA GLY A 203 -5.97 -5.10 38.68
C GLY A 203 -6.86 -4.94 37.45
N TYR A 204 -7.88 -4.08 37.56
CA TYR A 204 -8.68 -3.63 36.43
C TYR A 204 -7.87 -2.72 35.48
N ASN A 205 -8.45 -1.60 35.07
CA ASN A 205 -8.04 -0.93 33.86
C ASN A 205 -6.78 -0.08 34.12
N PRO A 206 -5.77 -0.11 33.24
CA PRO A 206 -4.70 0.87 33.22
C PRO A 206 -5.21 2.32 33.22
N VAL A 207 -6.29 2.57 32.47
CA VAL A 207 -6.98 3.86 32.49
C VAL A 207 -8.49 3.65 32.36
N LYS A 208 -9.24 4.34 33.21
CA LYS A 208 -10.69 4.50 33.05
C LYS A 208 -11.06 5.98 32.94
N ASN A 209 -12.05 6.27 32.10
CA ASN A 209 -12.66 7.57 31.88
C ASN A 209 -14.15 7.45 32.19
N ASP A 210 -14.55 7.90 33.37
CA ASP A 210 -15.90 7.77 33.90
C ASP A 210 -16.79 8.97 33.54
N GLU A 211 -17.93 9.10 34.21
CA GLU A 211 -18.93 10.11 33.91
C GLU A 211 -18.36 11.53 33.99
N GLY A 212 -18.69 12.37 33.00
CA GLY A 212 -18.20 13.74 32.86
C GLY A 212 -16.74 13.87 32.39
N GLY A 213 -15.99 12.77 32.37
CA GLY A 213 -14.57 12.75 32.02
C GLY A 213 -14.31 12.92 30.52
N VAL A 214 -13.23 13.65 30.19
CA VAL A 214 -12.66 13.74 28.85
C VAL A 214 -11.25 13.17 28.87
N LEU A 215 -11.02 12.11 28.09
CA LEU A 215 -9.74 11.44 27.97
C LEU A 215 -9.11 11.71 26.59
N ASN A 216 -7.87 12.16 26.58
CA ASN A 216 -7.07 12.33 25.37
C ASN A 216 -5.77 11.53 25.50
N ILE A 217 -5.50 10.59 24.59
CA ILE A 217 -4.27 9.78 24.58
C ILE A 217 -3.52 10.03 23.28
N TYR A 218 -2.32 10.60 23.37
CA TYR A 218 -1.45 10.84 22.23
C TYR A 218 -0.40 9.73 22.04
N ASP A 219 0.08 9.16 23.13
CA ASP A 219 1.07 8.07 23.13
C ASP A 219 1.08 7.35 24.49
N GLY A 220 1.85 6.28 24.60
CA GLY A 220 2.06 5.51 25.83
C GLY A 220 1.91 4.01 25.62
N THR A 221 2.31 3.22 26.61
CA THR A 221 2.15 1.77 26.61
C THR A 221 1.24 1.34 27.75
N PHE A 222 0.14 0.67 27.40
CA PHE A 222 -0.91 0.25 28.32
C PHE A 222 -1.05 -1.26 28.25
N SER A 223 -0.97 -1.93 29.40
CA SER A 223 -1.06 -3.39 29.48
C SER A 223 -1.84 -3.84 30.72
N CYS A 224 -2.73 -4.80 30.53
CA CYS A 224 -3.53 -5.41 31.59
C CYS A 224 -3.46 -6.95 31.47
N PRO A 225 -2.70 -7.65 32.34
CA PRO A 225 -2.40 -9.07 32.16
C PRO A 225 -3.32 -10.06 32.91
N THR A 226 -4.17 -9.65 33.87
CA THR A 226 -4.72 -10.61 34.87
C THR A 226 -6.10 -10.30 35.49
N TYR A 227 -7.08 -9.68 34.81
CA TYR A 227 -8.42 -9.48 35.40
C TYR A 227 -9.49 -9.13 34.33
N GLU A 228 -10.79 -9.40 34.57
CA GLU A 228 -12.01 -9.07 33.76
C GLU A 228 -12.24 -7.56 33.45
N GLY A 229 -11.18 -6.76 33.28
CA GLY A 229 -11.24 -5.34 32.91
C GLY A 229 -11.06 -5.08 31.42
N ALA A 230 -10.74 -3.83 31.11
CA ALA A 230 -10.33 -3.37 29.79
C ALA A 230 -8.99 -2.63 29.88
N VAL A 231 -8.20 -2.60 28.80
CA VAL A 231 -6.96 -1.79 28.76
C VAL A 231 -7.31 -0.30 28.87
N VAL A 232 -8.37 0.10 28.16
CA VAL A 232 -9.01 1.41 28.26
C VAL A 232 -10.49 1.21 28.52
N GLN A 233 -11.04 1.84 29.55
CA GLN A 233 -12.48 1.94 29.73
C GLN A 233 -12.93 3.38 29.56
N ASN A 234 -13.91 3.60 28.70
CA ASN A 234 -14.53 4.87 28.45
C ASN A 234 -16.02 4.78 28.71
N TRP A 235 -16.52 5.64 29.58
CA TRP A 235 -17.95 5.87 29.80
C TRP A 235 -18.41 7.18 29.18
N ASN A 236 -17.54 8.18 29.01
CA ASN A 236 -17.93 9.48 28.49
C ASN A 236 -17.27 9.83 27.15
N ILE A 237 -16.26 10.69 27.11
CA ILE A 237 -15.60 11.12 25.85
C ILE A 237 -14.13 10.71 25.88
N ALA A 238 -13.70 9.90 24.91
CA ALA A 238 -12.30 9.52 24.72
C ALA A 238 -11.83 9.75 23.28
N ASN A 239 -10.66 10.38 23.15
CA ASN A 239 -9.94 10.59 21.90
C ASN A 239 -8.57 9.92 21.97
N ILE A 240 -8.29 8.98 21.08
CA ILE A 240 -7.03 8.25 21.01
C ILE A 240 -6.33 8.58 19.69
N TYR A 241 -5.17 9.21 19.76
CA TYR A 241 -4.36 9.59 18.61
C TYR A 241 -3.18 8.62 18.38
N GLY A 242 -2.77 7.89 19.42
CA GLY A 242 -1.63 6.98 19.37
C GLY A 242 -1.46 6.17 20.67
N GLY A 243 -0.34 5.44 20.75
CA GLY A 243 0.00 4.54 21.85
C GLY A 243 -0.22 3.06 21.52
N THR A 244 0.21 2.19 22.42
CA THR A 244 0.08 0.72 22.33
C THR A 244 -0.76 0.20 23.48
N PHE A 245 -1.82 -0.53 23.14
CA PHE A 245 -2.81 -1.07 24.07
C PHE A 245 -2.83 -2.60 23.95
N THR A 246 -2.35 -3.30 24.97
CA THR A 246 -2.20 -4.75 24.94
C THR A 246 -3.08 -5.40 26.00
N ALA A 247 -4.05 -6.17 25.53
CA ALA A 247 -4.85 -7.10 26.29
C ALA A 247 -4.12 -8.45 26.39
N SER A 248 -3.86 -8.90 27.62
CA SER A 248 -3.16 -10.16 27.91
C SER A 248 -3.89 -10.95 29.01
N GLY A 249 -3.76 -12.27 29.01
CA GLY A 249 -4.36 -13.14 30.04
C GLY A 249 -5.89 -13.01 30.14
N ASP A 250 -6.45 -12.95 31.34
CA ASP A 250 -7.91 -13.02 31.56
C ASP A 250 -8.67 -11.70 31.32
N VAL A 251 -8.09 -10.74 30.60
CA VAL A 251 -8.74 -9.46 30.29
C VAL A 251 -9.90 -9.62 29.32
N ALA A 252 -10.96 -8.82 29.47
CA ALA A 252 -12.16 -8.95 28.64
C ALA A 252 -12.00 -8.30 27.26
N CYS A 253 -11.25 -7.19 27.17
CA CYS A 253 -11.08 -6.47 25.91
C CYS A 253 -9.92 -5.47 25.94
N VAL A 254 -9.57 -4.95 24.77
CA VAL A 254 -8.68 -3.79 24.65
C VAL A 254 -9.41 -2.52 25.07
N VAL A 255 -10.55 -2.22 24.44
CA VAL A 255 -11.33 -1.01 24.73
C VAL A 255 -12.76 -1.36 25.13
N SER A 256 -13.17 -0.92 26.33
CA SER A 256 -14.56 -0.94 26.76
C SER A 256 -15.16 0.45 26.56
N ASN A 257 -16.25 0.57 25.82
CA ASN A 257 -16.93 1.84 25.56
C ASN A 257 -18.39 1.75 26.02
N GLY A 258 -18.72 2.27 27.20
CA GLY A 258 -20.07 2.26 27.75
C GLY A 258 -20.77 3.60 27.60
N SER A 259 -22.09 3.60 27.51
CA SER A 259 -22.93 4.80 27.53
C SER A 259 -24.07 4.66 28.54
N TRP A 260 -24.33 5.71 29.31
CA TRP A 260 -25.42 5.80 30.28
C TRP A 260 -25.80 7.26 30.59
N GLY A 261 -27.06 7.63 30.38
CA GLY A 261 -27.57 8.97 30.72
C GLY A 261 -26.79 10.11 30.05
N ASP A 262 -26.76 11.28 30.69
CA ASP A 262 -26.23 12.51 30.09
C ASP A 262 -24.71 12.69 30.29
N HIS A 263 -24.15 11.99 31.27
CA HIS A 263 -22.75 12.16 31.69
C HIS A 263 -21.85 10.98 31.33
N ALA A 264 -22.41 9.86 30.86
CA ALA A 264 -21.66 8.79 30.20
C ALA A 264 -22.09 8.68 28.73
N LYS A 265 -21.52 9.52 27.86
CA LYS A 265 -21.91 9.57 26.44
C LYS A 265 -21.40 8.40 25.59
N GLY A 266 -20.44 7.59 26.06
CA GLY A 266 -19.84 6.50 25.29
C GLY A 266 -19.30 6.93 23.92
N GLN A 267 -18.68 8.11 23.83
CA GLN A 267 -18.11 8.64 22.60
C GLN A 267 -16.62 8.31 22.53
N LEU A 268 -16.25 7.52 21.52
CA LEU A 268 -14.88 7.09 21.27
C LEU A 268 -14.45 7.49 19.86
N ALA A 269 -13.41 8.32 19.76
CA ALA A 269 -12.73 8.62 18.51
C ALA A 269 -11.30 8.06 18.55
N ILE A 270 -10.93 7.29 17.53
CA ILE A 270 -9.58 6.73 17.37
C ILE A 270 -9.01 7.22 16.05
N GLU A 271 -7.91 7.97 16.10
CA GLU A 271 -7.18 8.46 14.93
C GLU A 271 -5.90 7.65 14.66
N GLY A 272 -5.41 6.91 15.65
CA GLY A 272 -4.23 6.07 15.54
C GLY A 272 -3.96 5.25 16.80
N GLY A 273 -2.89 4.46 16.76
CA GLY A 273 -2.47 3.57 17.85
C GLY A 273 -2.41 2.10 17.42
N THR A 274 -1.92 1.26 18.32
CA THR A 274 -1.82 -0.19 18.12
C THR A 274 -2.60 -0.91 19.21
N PHE A 275 -3.61 -1.68 18.82
CA PHE A 275 -4.56 -2.38 19.70
C PHE A 275 -4.37 -3.88 19.52
N VAL A 276 -3.99 -4.57 20.59
CA VAL A 276 -3.56 -5.97 20.51
C VAL A 276 -4.30 -6.79 21.56
N VAL A 277 -5.04 -7.78 21.09
CA VAL A 277 -5.38 -8.99 21.85
C VAL A 277 -4.24 -9.98 21.61
N ASP A 278 -3.48 -10.28 22.66
CA ASP A 278 -2.38 -11.24 22.55
C ASP A 278 -2.84 -12.70 22.70
N ASP A 279 -1.89 -13.60 22.45
CA ASP A 279 -2.07 -15.05 22.45
C ASP A 279 -2.51 -15.61 23.82
N GLN A 280 -2.27 -14.87 24.90
CA GLN A 280 -2.67 -15.26 26.26
C GLN A 280 -4.10 -14.82 26.58
N ALA A 281 -4.67 -13.90 25.81
CA ALA A 281 -6.00 -13.34 26.00
C ALA A 281 -7.07 -13.99 25.12
N ALA A 282 -7.20 -15.32 25.22
CA ALA A 282 -8.04 -16.12 24.32
C ALA A 282 -9.54 -15.71 24.28
N ASN A 283 -10.05 -15.08 25.33
CA ASN A 283 -11.44 -14.62 25.41
C ASN A 283 -11.61 -13.12 25.15
N ALA A 284 -10.50 -12.39 24.97
CA ALA A 284 -10.55 -10.95 24.81
C ALA A 284 -10.91 -10.55 23.39
N LYS A 285 -11.66 -9.45 23.27
CA LYS A 285 -11.98 -8.82 21.98
C LYS A 285 -11.34 -7.44 21.87
N LEU A 286 -11.33 -6.88 20.66
CA LEU A 286 -10.87 -5.49 20.49
C LEU A 286 -11.76 -4.51 21.24
N PHE A 287 -13.07 -4.72 21.15
CA PHE A 287 -14.09 -3.85 21.77
C PHE A 287 -15.02 -4.66 22.67
N SER A 288 -15.49 -4.03 23.74
CA SER A 288 -16.62 -4.48 24.57
C SER A 288 -17.46 -3.29 24.99
N ASN A 289 -18.63 -3.54 25.56
CA ASN A 289 -19.40 -2.54 26.29
C ASN A 289 -19.16 -2.68 27.81
N GLY A 290 -19.24 -1.58 28.54
CA GLY A 290 -19.19 -1.62 30.01
C GLY A 290 -20.39 -2.37 30.59
N GLN A 291 -20.20 -3.11 31.69
CA GLN A 291 -21.32 -3.78 32.37
C GLN A 291 -22.39 -2.77 32.76
N GLY A 292 -23.64 -3.03 32.37
CA GLY A 292 -24.76 -2.12 32.63
C GLY A 292 -24.88 -0.96 31.64
N SER A 293 -24.05 -0.91 30.60
CA SER A 293 -24.18 0.07 29.53
C SER A 293 -25.55 0.00 28.87
N GLY A 294 -26.12 1.18 28.61
CA GLY A 294 -27.21 1.34 27.64
C GLY A 294 -26.70 1.25 26.20
N THR A 295 -27.59 1.51 25.24
CA THR A 295 -27.27 1.61 23.81
C THR A 295 -27.15 3.08 23.38
N GLY A 296 -26.47 3.33 22.25
CA GLY A 296 -26.34 4.68 21.68
C GLY A 296 -24.98 5.35 21.90
N GLY A 297 -23.96 4.59 22.27
CA GLY A 297 -22.57 5.05 22.19
C GLY A 297 -22.12 5.23 20.74
N SER A 298 -20.93 5.75 20.51
CA SER A 298 -20.34 5.90 19.17
C SER A 298 -18.88 5.51 19.14
N VAL A 299 -18.47 4.91 18.03
CA VAL A 299 -17.08 4.51 17.77
C VAL A 299 -16.70 5.00 16.38
N ALA A 300 -15.82 6.00 16.31
CA ALA A 300 -15.30 6.54 15.06
C ALA A 300 -13.82 6.21 14.92
N ILE A 301 -13.48 5.34 13.96
CA ILE A 301 -12.10 4.91 13.68
C ILE A 301 -11.60 5.57 12.39
N LYS A 302 -10.48 6.28 12.48
CA LYS A 302 -9.83 7.00 11.36
C LYS A 302 -8.39 6.56 11.12
N GLY A 303 -7.92 5.53 11.83
CA GLY A 303 -6.58 4.98 11.70
C GLY A 303 -6.26 4.04 12.87
N GLY A 304 -5.11 3.40 12.79
CA GLY A 304 -4.61 2.46 13.80
C GLY A 304 -4.44 1.03 13.27
N ASP A 305 -3.74 0.22 14.06
CA ASP A 305 -3.49 -1.20 13.81
C ASP A 305 -4.19 -2.05 14.87
N TYR A 306 -5.02 -3.01 14.44
CA TYR A 306 -5.90 -3.79 15.29
C TYR A 306 -5.64 -5.29 15.08
N THR A 307 -5.19 -5.95 16.15
CA THR A 307 -4.95 -7.39 16.20
C THR A 307 -5.90 -7.99 17.22
N GLY A 308 -6.84 -8.81 16.76
CA GLY A 308 -7.88 -9.41 17.58
C GLY A 308 -9.21 -9.53 16.85
N GLU A 309 -10.19 -10.14 17.51
CA GLU A 309 -11.56 -10.24 17.02
C GLU A 309 -12.24 -8.86 17.03
N PHE A 310 -12.89 -8.53 15.92
CA PHE A 310 -13.80 -7.39 15.79
C PHE A 310 -15.23 -7.94 15.76
N ASP A 311 -15.99 -7.75 16.83
CA ASP A 311 -17.31 -8.37 17.02
C ASP A 311 -18.43 -7.48 16.49
N SER A 312 -18.86 -7.73 15.24
CA SER A 312 -19.93 -6.95 14.61
C SER A 312 -21.25 -7.01 15.38
N ALA A 313 -21.59 -8.13 16.02
CA ALA A 313 -22.84 -8.23 16.78
C ALA A 313 -22.84 -7.27 17.99
N LEU A 314 -21.69 -7.12 18.65
CA LEU A 314 -21.52 -6.10 19.68
C LEU A 314 -21.61 -4.68 19.08
N MET A 315 -20.90 -4.42 17.98
CA MET A 315 -20.85 -3.09 17.38
C MET A 315 -22.25 -2.61 16.98
N ASP A 316 -23.05 -3.48 16.33
CA ASP A 316 -24.44 -3.20 15.94
C ASP A 316 -25.36 -2.97 17.14
N ALA A 317 -25.15 -3.71 18.23
CA ALA A 317 -26.03 -3.65 19.39
C ALA A 317 -25.85 -2.36 20.21
N TYR A 318 -24.63 -1.81 20.27
CA TYR A 318 -24.30 -0.74 21.22
C TYR A 318 -23.88 0.58 20.58
N TYR A 319 -23.33 0.57 19.36
CA TYR A 319 -22.61 1.72 18.82
C TYR A 319 -23.11 2.18 17.46
N ASP A 320 -23.17 3.50 17.28
CA ASP A 320 -23.02 4.11 15.96
C ASP A 320 -21.53 4.04 15.56
N THR A 321 -21.20 3.08 14.69
CA THR A 321 -19.82 2.75 14.31
C THR A 321 -19.49 3.26 12.91
N SER A 322 -18.37 3.95 12.75
CA SER A 322 -17.86 4.39 11.45
C SER A 322 -16.35 4.19 11.35
N ILE A 323 -15.90 3.63 10.23
CA ILE A 323 -14.47 3.37 9.96
C ILE A 323 -14.07 4.02 8.65
N SER A 324 -13.09 4.92 8.69
CA SER A 324 -12.57 5.61 7.51
C SER A 324 -11.15 5.21 7.13
N ALA A 325 -10.36 4.72 8.10
CA ALA A 325 -9.10 4.05 7.83
C ALA A 325 -8.67 3.15 8.99
N GLY A 326 -7.77 2.19 8.72
CA GLY A 326 -7.17 1.31 9.73
C GLY A 326 -6.71 -0.03 9.14
N THR A 327 -5.94 -0.78 9.92
CA THR A 327 -5.50 -2.14 9.59
C THR A 327 -6.05 -3.14 10.60
N PHE A 328 -6.76 -4.17 10.15
CA PHE A 328 -7.45 -5.13 11.01
C PHE A 328 -7.03 -6.56 10.68
N THR A 329 -6.98 -7.43 11.67
CA THR A 329 -6.90 -8.89 11.45
C THR A 329 -8.28 -9.51 11.17
N SER A 330 -9.37 -8.83 11.53
CA SER A 330 -10.74 -9.26 11.22
C SER A 330 -11.25 -8.56 9.95
N PRO A 331 -11.79 -9.29 8.95
CA PRO A 331 -12.44 -8.70 7.78
C PRO A 331 -13.77 -8.01 8.12
N ASP A 332 -14.42 -8.37 9.22
CA ASP A 332 -15.75 -7.88 9.60
C ASP A 332 -15.78 -6.36 9.85
N ALA A 333 -14.62 -5.75 10.13
CA ALA A 333 -14.50 -4.29 10.21
C ALA A 333 -14.89 -3.58 8.90
N ALA A 334 -14.83 -4.26 7.75
CA ALA A 334 -15.21 -3.71 6.46
C ALA A 334 -16.71 -3.33 6.36
N ASP A 335 -17.58 -3.97 7.15
CA ASP A 335 -19.02 -3.68 7.16
C ASP A 335 -19.33 -2.28 7.70
N TYR A 336 -18.40 -1.71 8.47
CA TYR A 336 -18.51 -0.37 9.06
C TYR A 336 -17.70 0.69 8.30
N ALA A 337 -17.14 0.34 7.14
CA ALA A 337 -16.42 1.29 6.32
C ALA A 337 -17.36 2.39 5.80
N VAL A 338 -16.96 3.65 5.97
CA VAL A 338 -17.73 4.80 5.43
C VAL A 338 -17.75 4.76 3.90
N GLN A 339 -18.76 5.35 3.28
CA GLN A 339 -18.96 5.32 1.82
C GLN A 339 -17.74 5.75 0.98
N SER A 340 -16.93 6.68 1.50
CA SER A 340 -15.73 7.17 0.81
C SER A 340 -14.49 6.28 0.99
N ALA A 341 -14.59 5.23 1.80
CA ALA A 341 -13.50 4.29 2.08
C ALA A 341 -13.60 3.04 1.21
N VAL A 342 -12.47 2.37 1.08
CA VAL A 342 -12.28 1.07 0.43
C VAL A 342 -11.73 0.12 1.48
N ALA A 343 -12.26 -1.10 1.53
CA ALA A 343 -11.74 -2.17 2.37
C ALA A 343 -11.22 -3.31 1.50
N ALA A 344 -9.97 -3.74 1.73
CA ALA A 344 -9.35 -4.83 0.99
C ALA A 344 -8.53 -5.75 1.91
N SER A 345 -8.77 -7.05 1.81
CA SER A 345 -8.01 -8.08 2.52
C SER A 345 -6.87 -8.64 1.66
N LEU A 346 -5.70 -8.84 2.27
CA LEU A 346 -4.53 -9.45 1.64
C LEU A 346 -4.17 -10.74 2.37
N ASN A 347 -4.27 -11.86 1.66
CA ASN A 347 -4.12 -13.21 2.23
C ASN A 347 -2.75 -13.45 2.89
N SER A 348 -1.65 -13.00 2.28
CA SER A 348 -0.29 -13.22 2.76
C SER A 348 -0.01 -12.58 4.12
N THR A 349 -0.71 -11.47 4.40
CA THR A 349 -0.61 -10.77 5.68
C THR A 349 -1.69 -11.18 6.68
N GLY A 350 -2.77 -11.82 6.23
CA GLY A 350 -3.95 -12.12 7.05
C GLY A 350 -4.66 -10.85 7.55
N LYS A 351 -4.52 -9.73 6.83
CA LYS A 351 -5.03 -8.41 7.26
C LYS A 351 -6.01 -7.83 6.25
N THR A 352 -6.90 -7.02 6.77
CA THR A 352 -7.84 -6.16 6.05
C THR A 352 -7.42 -4.71 6.25
N TYR A 353 -7.23 -4.01 5.15
CA TYR A 353 -6.85 -2.59 5.14
C TYR A 353 -8.09 -1.78 4.75
N ILE A 354 -8.36 -0.72 5.51
CA ILE A 354 -9.42 0.24 5.24
C ILE A 354 -8.76 1.61 5.06
N GLY A 355 -9.19 2.36 4.05
CA GLY A 355 -8.67 3.70 3.75
C GLY A 355 -9.28 4.29 2.50
N THR A 356 -8.77 5.42 2.02
CA THR A 356 -9.18 5.94 0.70
C THR A 356 -8.70 5.01 -0.42
N ALA A 357 -9.34 5.06 -1.59
CA ALA A 357 -8.92 4.29 -2.77
C ALA A 357 -7.41 4.44 -3.10
N ALA A 358 -6.87 5.66 -2.97
CA ALA A 358 -5.45 5.92 -3.19
C ALA A 358 -4.55 5.26 -2.12
N GLU A 359 -4.97 5.30 -0.84
CA GLU A 359 -4.23 4.68 0.26
C GLU A 359 -4.24 3.16 0.18
N ILE A 360 -5.37 2.56 -0.22
CA ILE A 360 -5.47 1.12 -0.46
C ILE A 360 -4.58 0.69 -1.63
N ASN A 361 -4.62 1.40 -2.76
CA ASN A 361 -3.74 1.09 -3.88
C ASN A 361 -2.25 1.20 -3.48
N GLU A 362 -1.86 2.26 -2.78
CA GLU A 362 -0.48 2.43 -2.27
C GLU A 362 -0.09 1.29 -1.31
N THR A 363 -0.97 0.95 -0.36
CA THR A 363 -0.72 -0.12 0.63
C THR A 363 -0.53 -1.47 -0.03
N LEU A 364 -1.37 -1.81 -1.02
CA LEU A 364 -1.27 -3.08 -1.73
C LEU A 364 -0.02 -3.15 -2.60
N ASN A 365 0.38 -2.05 -3.25
CA ASN A 365 1.65 -1.98 -3.99
C ASN A 365 2.89 -2.15 -3.07
N GLU A 366 2.80 -1.69 -1.82
CA GLU A 366 3.88 -1.88 -0.84
C GLU A 366 3.94 -3.33 -0.31
N LYS A 367 2.78 -3.96 -0.08
CA LYS A 367 2.68 -5.18 0.73
C LYS A 367 2.39 -6.46 -0.04
N ALA A 368 1.72 -6.38 -1.18
CA ALA A 368 1.36 -7.56 -1.96
C ALA A 368 2.57 -8.05 -2.75
N ALA A 369 2.76 -9.37 -2.76
CA ALA A 369 3.79 -10.06 -3.54
C ALA A 369 3.17 -10.92 -4.65
N LYS A 370 4.01 -11.36 -5.59
CA LYS A 370 3.61 -12.28 -6.66
C LYS A 370 2.95 -13.54 -6.08
N GLY A 371 1.76 -13.85 -6.56
CA GLY A 371 0.95 -15.00 -6.12
C GLY A 371 -0.02 -14.69 -4.97
N ASP A 372 0.00 -13.46 -4.43
CA ASP A 372 -0.94 -13.04 -3.41
C ASP A 372 -2.36 -12.89 -3.99
N LYS A 373 -3.32 -12.94 -3.05
CA LYS A 373 -4.74 -12.75 -3.32
C LYS A 373 -5.23 -11.54 -2.53
N VAL A 374 -5.82 -10.60 -3.26
CA VAL A 374 -6.52 -9.44 -2.73
C VAL A 374 -8.01 -9.64 -2.90
N THR A 375 -8.76 -9.51 -1.80
CA THR A 375 -10.22 -9.48 -1.83
C THR A 375 -10.69 -8.09 -1.46
N VAL A 376 -11.31 -7.37 -2.39
CA VAL A 376 -11.97 -6.10 -2.12
C VAL A 376 -13.36 -6.38 -1.54
N LEU A 377 -13.58 -5.90 -0.31
CA LEU A 377 -14.77 -6.15 0.50
C LEU A 377 -15.81 -5.03 0.36
N CYS A 378 -15.37 -3.79 0.08
CA CYS A 378 -16.24 -2.67 -0.26
C CYS A 378 -15.45 -1.50 -0.85
N GLY A 379 -16.16 -0.60 -1.52
CA GLY A 379 -15.68 0.69 -2.02
C GLY A 379 -15.22 0.66 -3.49
N ASP A 380 -15.26 1.85 -4.11
CA ASP A 380 -14.81 2.06 -5.48
C ASP A 380 -13.27 2.19 -5.52
N VAL A 381 -12.60 1.38 -6.35
CA VAL A 381 -11.13 1.44 -6.49
C VAL A 381 -10.65 0.98 -7.86
N ASP A 382 -9.65 1.70 -8.40
CA ASP A 382 -8.82 1.22 -9.51
C ASP A 382 -7.44 0.86 -8.96
N LEU A 383 -7.13 -0.44 -9.01
CA LEU A 383 -5.86 -1.00 -8.55
C LEU A 383 -4.88 -1.04 -9.72
N THR A 384 -3.73 -0.41 -9.53
CA THR A 384 -2.69 -0.28 -10.55
C THR A 384 -1.32 -0.61 -9.95
N GLY A 385 -0.37 -1.05 -10.78
CA GLY A 385 1.01 -1.32 -10.34
C GLY A 385 1.24 -2.66 -9.63
N LEU A 386 0.18 -3.41 -9.32
CA LEU A 386 0.28 -4.77 -8.82
C LEU A 386 0.87 -5.71 -9.90
N ASP A 387 1.71 -6.65 -9.49
CA ASP A 387 2.34 -7.65 -10.37
C ASP A 387 1.99 -9.07 -9.94
N GLN A 388 1.22 -9.78 -10.77
CA GLN A 388 0.82 -11.18 -10.56
C GLN A 388 0.12 -11.45 -9.22
N VAL A 389 -0.65 -10.46 -8.77
CA VAL A 389 -1.61 -10.53 -7.68
C VAL A 389 -2.98 -10.82 -8.28
N ALA A 390 -3.69 -11.80 -7.72
CA ALA A 390 -5.08 -12.08 -8.08
C ALA A 390 -6.01 -11.18 -7.24
N VAL A 391 -6.88 -10.43 -7.90
CA VAL A 391 -7.84 -9.52 -7.27
C VAL A 391 -9.25 -10.04 -7.49
N THR A 392 -10.04 -10.09 -6.42
CA THR A 392 -11.47 -10.44 -6.47
C THR A 392 -12.29 -9.33 -5.80
N ASN A 393 -13.47 -9.05 -6.34
CA ASN A 393 -14.44 -8.15 -5.75
C ASN A 393 -15.61 -8.96 -5.21
N THR A 394 -15.72 -9.06 -3.88
CA THR A 394 -16.87 -9.69 -3.21
C THR A 394 -17.83 -8.66 -2.61
N GLY A 395 -17.47 -7.39 -2.74
CA GLY A 395 -18.10 -6.28 -2.05
C GLY A 395 -19.08 -5.47 -2.89
N SER A 396 -19.55 -4.39 -2.29
CA SER A 396 -20.18 -3.31 -3.02
C SER A 396 -19.12 -2.35 -3.58
N GLY A 397 -19.35 -1.79 -4.76
CA GLY A 397 -18.45 -0.83 -5.40
C GLY A 397 -17.90 -1.31 -6.73
N ASN A 398 -17.42 -0.35 -7.51
CA ASN A 398 -16.79 -0.57 -8.80
C ASN A 398 -15.29 -0.80 -8.59
N VAL A 399 -14.86 -2.04 -8.75
CA VAL A 399 -13.46 -2.43 -8.65
C VAL A 399 -12.90 -2.66 -10.05
N THR A 400 -11.77 -2.05 -10.33
CA THR A 400 -11.02 -2.25 -11.57
C THR A 400 -9.55 -2.56 -11.26
N VAL A 401 -8.91 -3.27 -12.18
CA VAL A 401 -7.48 -3.51 -12.18
C VAL A 401 -6.95 -3.03 -13.52
N ASN A 402 -6.19 -1.93 -13.54
CA ASN A 402 -5.74 -1.27 -14.76
C ASN A 402 -6.92 -1.04 -15.73
N ASP A 403 -8.01 -0.43 -15.25
CA ASP A 403 -9.27 -0.20 -15.98
C ASP A 403 -10.07 -1.47 -16.35
N VAL A 404 -9.60 -2.68 -16.02
CA VAL A 404 -10.35 -3.93 -16.26
C VAL A 404 -11.30 -4.20 -15.09
N PRO A 405 -12.64 -4.29 -15.32
CA PRO A 405 -13.58 -4.57 -14.25
C PRO A 405 -13.32 -5.90 -13.54
N VAL A 406 -13.39 -5.89 -12.21
CA VAL A 406 -13.26 -7.07 -11.36
C VAL A 406 -14.61 -7.40 -10.73
N ALA A 407 -15.02 -8.66 -10.87
CA ALA A 407 -16.23 -9.20 -10.24
C ALA A 407 -15.84 -10.31 -9.24
N ASP A 408 -16.73 -11.27 -9.03
CA ASP A 408 -16.52 -12.46 -8.19
C ASP A 408 -15.46 -13.42 -8.77
N THR A 409 -15.25 -13.38 -10.08
CA THR A 409 -14.17 -14.11 -10.76
C THR A 409 -12.86 -13.32 -10.63
N PRO A 410 -11.77 -13.93 -10.11
CA PRO A 410 -10.51 -13.24 -9.92
C PRO A 410 -9.89 -12.72 -11.23
N VAL A 411 -9.40 -11.48 -11.22
CA VAL A 411 -8.57 -10.90 -12.27
C VAL A 411 -7.11 -10.93 -11.80
N THR A 412 -6.22 -11.50 -12.61
CA THR A 412 -4.79 -11.53 -12.29
C THR A 412 -4.09 -10.34 -12.92
N THR A 413 -3.30 -9.63 -12.12
CA THR A 413 -2.51 -8.47 -12.57
C THR A 413 -1.26 -8.92 -13.33
N HIS A 414 -0.83 -8.17 -14.35
CA HIS A 414 0.35 -8.49 -15.17
C HIS A 414 1.25 -7.25 -15.31
N GLY A 415 2.48 -7.29 -14.76
CA GLY A 415 3.38 -6.14 -14.71
C GLY A 415 4.17 -5.86 -15.99
N ALA A 416 4.73 -6.90 -16.65
CA ALA A 416 5.59 -6.76 -17.82
C ALA A 416 4.93 -7.30 -19.11
N VAL A 417 3.97 -6.54 -19.63
CA VAL A 417 3.19 -6.92 -20.82
C VAL A 417 3.70 -6.20 -22.06
N THR A 418 4.01 -6.96 -23.11
CA THR A 418 4.38 -6.43 -24.43
C THR A 418 3.26 -6.70 -25.43
N ALA A 419 2.74 -5.64 -26.06
CA ALA A 419 1.81 -5.76 -27.19
C ALA A 419 2.60 -6.03 -28.48
N VAL A 420 2.21 -7.07 -29.21
CA VAL A 420 2.76 -7.43 -30.52
C VAL A 420 1.68 -7.21 -31.57
N ALA A 421 1.96 -6.32 -32.52
CA ALA A 421 1.07 -6.03 -33.63
C ALA A 421 0.95 -7.24 -34.57
N GLU A 422 -0.19 -7.34 -35.25
CA GLU A 422 -0.37 -8.35 -36.30
C GLU A 422 0.66 -8.20 -37.42
N LYS A 423 1.17 -9.33 -37.92
CA LYS A 423 2.04 -9.40 -39.10
C LYS A 423 1.41 -10.38 -40.08
N ALA A 424 1.06 -9.93 -41.27
CA ALA A 424 0.52 -10.83 -42.29
C ALA A 424 1.56 -11.89 -42.69
N PRO A 425 1.15 -13.16 -42.94
CA PRO A 425 2.03 -14.17 -43.49
C PRO A 425 2.43 -13.81 -44.93
N THR A 426 3.57 -14.33 -45.36
CA THR A 426 4.01 -14.28 -46.76
C THR A 426 4.01 -15.70 -47.35
N CYS A 427 4.47 -15.86 -48.60
CA CYS A 427 4.63 -17.18 -49.20
C CYS A 427 5.60 -18.07 -48.42
N THR A 428 6.62 -17.48 -47.79
CA THR A 428 7.75 -18.22 -47.18
C THR A 428 7.90 -18.00 -45.69
N GLU A 429 7.39 -16.88 -45.15
CA GLU A 429 7.43 -16.57 -43.72
C GLU A 429 6.04 -16.65 -43.09
N ASP A 430 5.97 -17.29 -41.92
CA ASP A 430 4.80 -17.22 -41.05
C ASP A 430 4.54 -15.77 -40.61
N GLY A 431 3.27 -15.43 -40.48
CA GLY A 431 2.77 -14.22 -39.83
C GLY A 431 2.33 -14.49 -38.39
N ASN A 432 1.68 -13.52 -37.78
CA ASN A 432 1.06 -13.63 -36.47
C ASN A 432 -0.20 -12.77 -36.35
N ILE A 433 -1.12 -13.18 -35.48
CA ILE A 433 -2.24 -12.32 -35.04
C ILE A 433 -1.71 -11.20 -34.11
N ALA A 434 -2.51 -10.18 -33.83
CA ALA A 434 -2.21 -9.30 -32.70
C ALA A 434 -2.32 -10.07 -31.37
N TYR A 435 -1.33 -9.94 -30.49
CA TYR A 435 -1.32 -10.61 -29.18
C TYR A 435 -0.55 -9.82 -28.12
N TRP A 436 -0.74 -10.18 -26.86
CA TRP A 436 -0.02 -9.62 -25.72
C TRP A 436 0.76 -10.72 -25.02
N TYR A 437 2.04 -10.47 -24.76
CA TYR A 437 2.91 -11.40 -24.06
C TYR A 437 3.30 -10.83 -22.71
N CYS A 438 3.05 -11.57 -21.64
CA CYS A 438 3.52 -11.22 -20.30
C CYS A 438 4.82 -11.97 -20.01
N ALA A 439 5.93 -11.23 -19.90
CA ALA A 439 7.24 -11.80 -19.63
C ALA A 439 7.33 -12.47 -18.25
N ASP A 440 6.55 -11.99 -17.27
CA ASP A 440 6.66 -12.47 -15.89
C ASP A 440 6.01 -13.84 -15.65
N CYS A 441 4.95 -14.16 -16.40
CA CYS A 441 4.27 -15.45 -16.33
C CYS A 441 4.51 -16.33 -17.56
N GLY A 442 5.12 -15.79 -18.63
CA GLY A 442 5.43 -16.52 -19.86
C GLY A 442 4.20 -16.86 -20.72
N LYS A 443 3.05 -16.23 -20.44
CA LYS A 443 1.76 -16.50 -21.11
C LYS A 443 1.48 -15.50 -22.23
N TYR A 444 0.64 -15.94 -23.17
CA TYR A 444 0.18 -15.18 -24.32
C TYR A 444 -1.31 -14.91 -24.18
N PHE A 445 -1.75 -13.74 -24.62
CA PHE A 445 -3.13 -13.29 -24.51
C PHE A 445 -3.62 -12.73 -25.84
N GLY A 446 -4.88 -13.02 -26.18
CA GLY A 446 -5.52 -12.58 -27.42
C GLY A 446 -6.20 -11.21 -27.33
N ASP A 447 -6.19 -10.58 -26.15
CA ASP A 447 -6.86 -9.32 -25.82
C ASP A 447 -5.95 -8.42 -24.96
N LYS A 448 -6.18 -7.10 -25.01
CA LYS A 448 -5.38 -6.12 -24.27
C LYS A 448 -5.64 -6.15 -22.77
N GLU A 449 -6.81 -6.64 -22.36
CA GLU A 449 -7.25 -6.82 -20.98
C GLU A 449 -6.64 -8.07 -20.32
N LEU A 450 -5.94 -8.92 -21.10
CA LEU A 450 -5.25 -10.13 -20.62
C LEU A 450 -6.19 -11.15 -19.98
N THR A 451 -7.44 -11.18 -20.44
CA THR A 451 -8.47 -12.10 -19.94
C THR A 451 -8.56 -13.39 -20.76
N LYS A 452 -8.06 -13.38 -22.00
CA LYS A 452 -8.09 -14.51 -22.93
C LYS A 452 -6.69 -15.08 -23.14
N GLU A 453 -6.28 -15.96 -22.23
CA GLU A 453 -5.06 -16.77 -22.39
C GLU A 453 -5.15 -17.64 -23.65
N ILE A 454 -4.09 -17.62 -24.47
CA ILE A 454 -3.93 -18.41 -25.69
C ILE A 454 -2.57 -19.13 -25.66
N ALA A 455 -2.43 -20.21 -26.43
CA ALA A 455 -1.12 -20.84 -26.57
C ALA A 455 -0.22 -20.01 -27.49
N GLN A 456 1.10 -20.08 -27.31
CA GLN A 456 2.05 -19.48 -28.25
C GLN A 456 1.80 -19.93 -29.69
N ALA A 457 1.43 -21.21 -29.89
CA ALA A 457 1.13 -21.75 -31.21
C ALA A 457 -0.07 -21.07 -31.88
N ASP A 458 -1.06 -20.60 -31.10
CA ASP A 458 -2.25 -19.91 -31.61
C ASP A 458 -1.94 -18.50 -32.08
N THR A 459 -0.77 -17.95 -31.72
CA THR A 459 -0.32 -16.65 -32.23
C THR A 459 0.12 -16.70 -33.68
N VAL A 460 0.49 -17.89 -34.18
CA VAL A 460 1.17 -18.07 -35.48
C VAL A 460 0.15 -18.24 -36.61
N VAL A 461 0.28 -17.41 -37.65
CA VAL A 461 -0.46 -17.57 -38.91
C VAL A 461 0.50 -18.18 -39.93
N LYS A 462 0.23 -19.40 -40.39
CA LYS A 462 1.15 -20.12 -41.27
C LYS A 462 1.34 -19.41 -42.62
N ALA A 463 2.56 -19.50 -43.15
CA ALA A 463 2.89 -19.05 -44.50
C ALA A 463 1.88 -19.58 -45.52
N THR A 464 1.51 -18.76 -46.49
CA THR A 464 0.46 -19.12 -47.47
C THR A 464 0.93 -20.19 -48.46
N GLY A 465 2.24 -20.45 -48.49
CA GLY A 465 2.89 -21.24 -49.53
C GLY A 465 2.80 -20.54 -50.89
N HIS A 466 3.28 -21.25 -51.91
CA HIS A 466 3.18 -20.80 -53.28
C HIS A 466 1.98 -21.43 -53.98
N SER A 467 1.20 -20.60 -54.66
CA SER A 467 0.11 -21.03 -55.54
C SER A 467 0.47 -20.72 -56.99
N ALA A 468 0.46 -21.72 -57.86
CA ALA A 468 0.73 -21.56 -59.28
C ALA A 468 -0.34 -20.67 -59.97
N GLY A 469 0.10 -19.70 -60.76
CA GLY A 469 -0.79 -18.93 -61.64
C GLY A 469 -1.37 -19.78 -62.77
N ALA A 470 -2.47 -19.34 -63.39
CA ALA A 470 -3.14 -20.11 -64.43
C ALA A 470 -2.34 -20.19 -65.74
N GLU A 471 -1.47 -19.22 -66.01
CA GLU A 471 -0.69 -19.14 -67.25
C GLU A 471 0.74 -19.63 -67.06
N TRP A 472 1.27 -20.28 -68.09
CA TRP A 472 2.68 -20.67 -68.17
C TRP A 472 3.55 -19.46 -68.57
N VAL A 473 4.57 -19.19 -67.77
CA VAL A 473 5.65 -18.25 -68.10
C VAL A 473 6.84 -19.05 -68.64
N SER A 474 7.58 -18.49 -69.59
CA SER A 474 8.72 -19.18 -70.21
C SER A 474 9.88 -18.24 -70.55
N ASP A 475 11.09 -18.81 -70.57
CA ASP A 475 12.30 -18.19 -71.10
C ASP A 475 13.01 -19.15 -72.07
N GLY A 476 14.23 -18.83 -72.51
CA GLY A 476 14.99 -19.64 -73.46
C GLY A 476 15.39 -21.03 -72.95
N SER A 477 15.34 -21.29 -71.64
CA SER A 477 15.79 -22.53 -71.01
C SER A 477 14.64 -23.39 -70.51
N GLN A 478 13.60 -22.78 -69.93
CA GLN A 478 12.56 -23.50 -69.20
C GLN A 478 11.20 -22.78 -69.22
N HIS A 479 10.17 -23.46 -68.70
CA HIS A 479 8.86 -22.88 -68.39
C HIS A 479 8.49 -23.14 -66.93
N TRP A 480 7.70 -22.24 -66.35
CA TRP A 480 7.27 -22.28 -64.96
C TRP A 480 5.92 -21.58 -64.81
N HIS A 481 5.22 -21.83 -63.70
CA HIS A 481 4.12 -20.99 -63.26
C HIS A 481 4.65 -19.94 -62.29
N ALA A 482 4.25 -18.67 -62.46
CA ALA A 482 4.58 -17.65 -61.47
C ALA A 482 3.63 -17.78 -60.27
N CYS A 483 4.17 -17.69 -59.05
CA CYS A 483 3.34 -17.66 -57.86
C CYS A 483 2.41 -16.44 -57.89
N THR A 484 1.10 -16.64 -57.68
CA THR A 484 0.11 -15.55 -57.75
C THR A 484 0.26 -14.49 -56.66
N VAL A 485 1.03 -14.79 -55.60
CA VAL A 485 1.22 -13.91 -54.44
C VAL A 485 2.57 -13.18 -54.50
N CYS A 486 3.69 -13.88 -54.71
CA CYS A 486 5.05 -13.28 -54.70
C CYS A 486 5.73 -13.20 -56.08
N GLY A 487 5.20 -13.86 -57.10
CA GLY A 487 5.80 -13.89 -58.44
C GLY A 487 7.00 -14.82 -58.62
N GLU A 488 7.43 -15.53 -57.58
CA GLU A 488 8.51 -16.53 -57.70
C GLU A 488 8.13 -17.68 -58.63
N LYS A 489 9.16 -18.30 -59.23
CA LYS A 489 8.97 -19.45 -60.12
C LYS A 489 8.53 -20.66 -59.30
N VAL A 490 7.42 -21.30 -59.71
CA VAL A 490 6.97 -22.59 -59.20
C VAL A 490 6.67 -23.54 -60.34
N GLU A 491 6.70 -24.84 -60.07
CA GLU A 491 6.45 -25.89 -61.07
C GLU A 491 7.36 -25.75 -62.31
N GLU A 492 8.66 -25.58 -62.06
CA GLU A 492 9.66 -25.39 -63.11
C GLU A 492 9.91 -26.69 -63.89
N ALA A 493 9.93 -26.58 -65.22
CA ALA A 493 10.25 -27.68 -66.12
C ALA A 493 11.03 -27.21 -67.34
N GLU A 494 11.98 -28.02 -67.80
CA GLU A 494 12.66 -27.79 -69.07
C GLU A 494 11.71 -27.96 -70.26
N HIS A 495 11.98 -27.25 -71.35
CA HIS A 495 11.15 -27.33 -72.55
C HIS A 495 11.22 -28.72 -73.20
N THR A 496 10.04 -29.27 -73.52
CA THR A 496 9.93 -30.42 -74.44
C THR A 496 9.46 -29.93 -75.80
N PHE A 497 10.41 -29.82 -76.73
CA PHE A 497 10.17 -29.25 -78.06
C PHE A 497 9.64 -30.26 -79.06
N LYS A 498 8.70 -29.81 -79.89
CA LYS A 498 8.24 -30.52 -81.09
C LYS A 498 8.32 -29.60 -82.31
N TRP A 499 8.65 -30.17 -83.46
CA TRP A 499 8.66 -29.45 -84.72
C TRP A 499 7.25 -29.12 -85.18
N VAL A 500 7.02 -27.84 -85.50
CA VAL A 500 5.79 -27.32 -86.09
C VAL A 500 6.15 -26.67 -87.41
N ILE A 501 5.44 -27.05 -88.47
CA ILE A 501 5.59 -26.42 -89.79
C ILE A 501 4.72 -25.17 -89.80
N GLU A 502 5.33 -24.02 -90.03
CA GLU A 502 4.66 -22.71 -90.09
C GLU A 502 4.25 -22.38 -91.52
N LYS A 503 5.15 -22.68 -92.46
CA LYS A 503 4.91 -22.57 -93.88
C LYS A 503 5.40 -23.84 -94.56
N GLU A 504 4.50 -24.57 -95.20
CA GLU A 504 4.86 -25.72 -96.02
C GLU A 504 5.78 -25.27 -97.17
N ALA A 505 6.82 -26.05 -97.44
CA ALA A 505 7.67 -25.82 -98.60
C ALA A 505 6.91 -26.22 -99.86
N THR A 506 6.92 -25.35 -100.87
CA THR A 506 6.35 -25.64 -102.20
C THR A 506 7.49 -25.89 -103.20
N ALA A 507 7.14 -26.26 -104.44
CA ALA A 507 8.12 -26.50 -105.49
C ALA A 507 9.01 -25.25 -105.78
N THR A 508 8.50 -24.04 -105.54
CA THR A 508 9.21 -22.78 -105.87
C THR A 508 9.52 -21.90 -104.66
N GLU A 509 8.87 -22.13 -103.51
CA GLU A 509 9.08 -21.33 -102.30
C GLU A 509 9.57 -22.19 -101.13
N LYS A 510 10.63 -21.72 -100.45
CA LYS A 510 11.06 -22.29 -99.18
C LYS A 510 9.93 -22.23 -98.14
N GLY A 511 9.82 -23.31 -97.37
CA GLY A 511 8.97 -23.36 -96.18
C GLY A 511 9.70 -22.88 -94.93
N SER A 512 9.01 -22.88 -93.79
CA SER A 512 9.61 -22.64 -92.48
C SER A 512 9.03 -23.60 -91.45
N LYS A 513 9.90 -24.11 -90.57
CA LYS A 513 9.49 -24.84 -89.36
C LYS A 513 10.17 -24.24 -88.15
N TYR A 514 9.53 -24.35 -87.00
CA TYR A 514 10.12 -23.99 -85.73
C TYR A 514 9.87 -25.09 -84.71
N GLU A 515 10.65 -25.10 -83.64
CA GLU A 515 10.38 -25.92 -82.47
C GLU A 515 9.50 -25.13 -81.50
N ALA A 516 8.35 -25.69 -81.11
CA ALA A 516 7.53 -25.15 -80.03
C ALA A 516 7.47 -26.10 -78.84
N CYS A 517 7.52 -25.55 -77.63
CA CYS A 517 7.30 -26.31 -76.42
C CYS A 517 5.84 -26.78 -76.39
N ALA A 518 5.63 -28.09 -76.25
CA ALA A 518 4.30 -28.69 -76.27
C ALA A 518 3.43 -28.31 -75.05
N VAL A 519 4.03 -27.72 -74.01
CA VAL A 519 3.35 -27.36 -72.75
C VAL A 519 3.01 -25.86 -72.71
N CYS A 520 4.01 -24.99 -72.79
CA CYS A 520 3.82 -23.54 -72.66
C CYS A 520 3.69 -22.78 -73.99
N GLY A 521 3.95 -23.44 -75.13
CA GLY A 521 3.88 -22.81 -76.45
C GLY A 521 5.07 -21.91 -76.83
N PHE A 522 6.13 -21.84 -76.00
CA PHE A 522 7.36 -21.10 -76.34
C PHE A 522 7.92 -21.53 -77.69
N LYS A 523 8.18 -20.57 -78.59
CA LYS A 523 8.65 -20.80 -79.96
C LYS A 523 10.13 -20.43 -80.10
N LYS A 524 10.95 -21.37 -80.58
CA LYS A 524 12.31 -21.05 -81.04
C LYS A 524 12.28 -20.31 -82.38
N ALA A 525 13.43 -19.74 -82.76
CA ALA A 525 13.60 -19.15 -84.09
C ALA A 525 13.29 -20.18 -85.18
N ALA A 526 12.52 -19.76 -86.19
CA ALA A 526 12.18 -20.58 -87.33
C ALA A 526 13.43 -20.87 -88.17
N VAL A 527 13.52 -22.11 -88.64
CA VAL A 527 14.52 -22.57 -89.61
C VAL A 527 13.84 -22.84 -90.94
N GLU A 528 14.52 -22.52 -92.04
CA GLU A 528 14.00 -22.71 -93.39
C GLU A 528 13.88 -24.21 -93.75
N ILE A 529 12.82 -24.57 -94.44
CA ILE A 529 12.67 -25.85 -95.14
C ILE A 529 12.97 -25.60 -96.63
N PRO A 530 13.92 -26.32 -97.25
CA PRO A 530 14.19 -26.20 -98.68
C PRO A 530 12.96 -26.52 -99.56
N ALA A 531 12.86 -25.90 -100.74
CA ALA A 531 11.81 -26.19 -101.72
C ALA A 531 11.85 -27.66 -102.19
N THR A 532 10.68 -28.25 -102.45
CA THR A 532 10.49 -29.71 -102.55
C THR A 532 10.64 -30.32 -103.95
N GLY A 533 11.05 -29.56 -104.98
CA GLY A 533 11.39 -30.18 -106.25
C GLY A 533 11.96 -29.26 -107.32
N GLU A 534 13.11 -29.68 -107.86
CA GLU A 534 13.25 -29.97 -109.30
C GLU A 534 14.11 -31.22 -109.47
N ALA A 535 13.66 -32.11 -110.37
CA ALA A 535 14.36 -33.30 -110.82
C ALA A 535 15.31 -32.92 -111.95
N ASP A 536 16.54 -33.42 -111.87
CA ASP A 536 17.58 -33.25 -112.87
C ASP A 536 17.23 -33.92 -114.20
N ALA A 537 17.53 -33.20 -115.29
CA ALA A 537 17.88 -33.77 -116.59
C ALA A 537 19.02 -32.92 -117.20
N ASP A 538 20.24 -33.33 -116.83
CA ASP A 538 21.51 -33.37 -117.56
C ASP A 538 21.82 -32.35 -118.66
N GLY A 539 23.00 -31.72 -118.51
CA GLY A 539 23.88 -31.50 -119.68
C GLY A 539 24.84 -30.32 -119.61
N GLU A 540 26.04 -30.54 -119.05
CA GLU A 540 27.38 -30.00 -119.45
C GLU A 540 27.52 -28.49 -119.81
N LYS A 541 28.53 -27.71 -119.40
CA LYS A 541 29.99 -27.94 -119.41
C LYS A 541 30.73 -26.64 -119.01
N SER A 542 31.95 -26.80 -118.46
CA SER A 542 33.15 -25.92 -118.57
C SER A 542 33.05 -24.45 -118.06
N ASP A 543 34.05 -23.81 -117.47
CA ASP A 543 35.49 -24.05 -117.37
C ASP A 543 36.05 -23.49 -116.06
N THR A 544 37.25 -23.96 -115.76
CA THR A 544 38.17 -23.60 -114.69
C THR A 544 38.60 -22.12 -114.67
N ALA A 545 38.83 -21.57 -113.47
CA ALA A 545 40.00 -20.73 -113.17
C ALA A 545 40.18 -20.49 -111.65
N GLN A 546 41.45 -20.45 -111.24
CA GLN A 546 42.03 -20.23 -109.91
C GLN A 546 41.65 -18.85 -109.31
N THR A 547 41.76 -18.54 -108.01
CA THR A 547 42.90 -18.53 -107.06
C THR A 547 42.29 -18.30 -105.65
N GLY A 548 42.88 -18.76 -104.55
CA GLY A 548 43.95 -18.04 -103.85
C GLY A 548 43.45 -17.57 -102.47
N ASP A 549 44.09 -18.10 -101.45
CA ASP A 549 43.86 -17.91 -100.01
C ASP A 549 44.29 -16.51 -99.50
N PHE A 550 44.05 -16.28 -98.21
CA PHE A 550 44.59 -15.27 -97.28
C PHE A 550 43.74 -14.01 -96.99
N GLY A 551 43.16 -14.02 -95.78
CA GLY A 551 43.57 -13.13 -94.69
C GLY A 551 43.34 -11.62 -94.81
N GLY A 552 42.46 -11.11 -93.94
CA GLY A 552 42.83 -10.00 -93.05
C GLY A 552 42.66 -8.56 -93.55
N MET A 553 41.73 -7.87 -92.89
CA MET A 553 41.88 -6.50 -92.37
C MET A 553 41.88 -5.31 -93.34
N GLY A 554 40.77 -4.56 -93.30
CA GLY A 554 40.84 -3.12 -93.05
C GLY A 554 40.44 -2.20 -94.19
N LEU A 555 39.32 -1.50 -94.02
CA LEU A 555 39.10 -0.21 -94.68
C LEU A 555 38.31 0.75 -93.75
N TRP A 556 39.07 1.68 -93.14
CA TRP A 556 38.78 3.06 -92.66
C TRP A 556 37.76 3.27 -91.52
N VAL A 557 38.15 3.70 -90.31
CA VAL A 557 38.70 5.01 -89.85
C VAL A 557 37.70 6.17 -89.91
N ALA A 558 37.04 6.42 -88.77
CA ALA A 558 36.69 7.71 -88.10
C ALA A 558 35.67 7.35 -86.98
N LEU A 559 35.83 7.56 -85.67
CA LEU A 559 36.35 8.67 -84.87
C LEU A 559 36.91 8.15 -83.49
N LEU A 560 38.06 8.72 -83.08
CA LEU A 560 38.51 9.17 -81.73
C LEU A 560 38.34 8.24 -80.49
N LEU A 561 39.41 7.64 -79.92
CA LEU A 561 40.53 8.16 -79.07
C LEU A 561 40.13 8.51 -77.60
N VAL A 562 40.40 7.61 -76.64
CA VAL A 562 41.54 7.58 -75.66
C VAL A 562 41.41 8.57 -74.49
N SER A 563 41.24 8.05 -73.27
CA SER A 563 42.25 8.17 -72.18
C SER A 563 41.77 7.60 -70.85
N THR A 564 42.69 6.89 -70.20
CA THR A 564 42.72 6.33 -68.83
C THR A 564 42.68 7.36 -67.71
N ALA A 565 42.04 7.02 -66.58
CA ALA A 565 42.41 7.25 -65.16
C ALA A 565 41.15 6.92 -64.32
N GLY A 566 41.13 6.15 -63.23
CA GLY A 566 42.16 5.91 -62.23
C GLY A 566 42.03 6.96 -61.11
N LEU A 567 41.29 6.67 -60.04
CA LEU A 567 41.76 6.74 -58.64
C LEU A 567 40.64 6.65 -57.59
N THR A 568 40.99 5.89 -56.55
CA THR A 568 40.43 5.76 -55.21
C THR A 568 40.76 6.97 -54.32
N GLY A 569 40.01 7.11 -53.21
CA GLY A 569 40.38 7.87 -52.00
C GLY A 569 39.49 9.09 -51.73
N ALA A 570 39.09 9.42 -50.51
CA ALA A 570 39.51 8.94 -49.21
C ALA A 570 38.49 9.33 -48.13
N ALA A 571 38.57 8.61 -47.02
CA ALA A 571 38.01 8.98 -45.73
C ALA A 571 38.48 10.38 -45.27
N LEU A 572 37.68 11.05 -44.42
CA LEU A 572 38.02 11.30 -43.00
C LEU A 572 37.13 12.37 -42.34
N CYS A 573 36.82 12.08 -41.07
CA CYS A 573 36.52 13.00 -39.96
C CYS A 573 35.22 13.83 -40.04
N GLY A 574 34.35 13.85 -39.04
CA GLY A 574 34.43 13.38 -37.66
C GLY A 574 33.46 14.20 -36.78
N LYS A 575 33.25 13.69 -35.55
CA LYS A 575 32.42 14.18 -34.43
C LYS A 575 31.02 13.56 -34.38
N LYS A 576 30.55 12.99 -33.26
CA LYS A 576 31.07 12.88 -31.88
C LYS A 576 30.14 11.92 -31.12
N ARG A 577 30.71 11.08 -30.23
CA ARG A 577 30.31 10.78 -28.82
C ARG A 577 28.81 10.59 -28.52
N LYS A 578 28.32 9.60 -27.76
CA LYS A 578 28.82 9.02 -26.50
C LYS A 578 27.81 7.94 -26.01
N TYR A 579 28.35 6.89 -25.39
CA TYR A 579 27.90 6.06 -24.25
C TYR A 579 26.56 6.27 -23.52
N ASN A 580 26.14 5.13 -22.94
CA ASN A 580 25.24 4.84 -21.80
C ASN A 580 23.74 4.76 -22.15
N LYS A 581 22.99 3.70 -21.80
CA LYS A 581 23.08 2.75 -20.68
C LYS A 581 22.87 1.32 -21.15
#